data_AF-A0A4U7BL74-F1
#
_entry.id   AF-A0A4U7BL74-F1
#
_cell.length_a   1.000
_cell.length_b   1.000
_cell.length_c   1.000
_cell.angle_alpha   90.00
_cell.angle_beta   90.00
_cell.angle_gamma   90.00
#
_symmetry.space_group_name_H-M   'P 1'
#
loop_
_entity.id
_entity.type
_entity.pdbx_description
1 polymer ?
#
loop_
_entity_poly.entity_id
_entity_poly.type
_entity_poly.pdbx_seq_one_letter_code
_entity_poly.pdbx_strand_id
1 'polypeptide(L)'
;MTTSNKKISFLYQFIFLAACTLIAIFILLGIIFNNYTSSKNSKEIVNTLQMLKILNTRIDKVFQNSFNFINYDESVAAVKQMKIMLKKLEELGIDDSKAKTIFNQKLEQLNQFKSANSIAVNSKFYLFELAKDYFNETENNFNKKDSQNFKTINPILRIIATENVLEKSTLRHLDSLIHNLLVMENNDTLKLFSTHYKMILRQIEIMQNNSSIYTNSTLNKELDYLNQITQLNIDKINIQKLYVGIGVFSIVFILLVIFIIITLKKIVIPVRILEKLSTNLAGKEANLSSRLDIDPKSELGQSAAHINTFISVVQNSVFEAIENAEANYKNSEQLKNNANTLEESSNSQNNQIENVKEITNVLDDHIVLAGNLAQESVDNMQDMHLLMNKVGETLTQLVELINENNKKEQNVVVNMDNLTQSADNIIEITNSVRDIADQTNLLALNAAVEAARAGEHGRGFAVVADEVGKLADKTGKSLLTINATVNTIVQQINDNKSLMDLINQSMQETSEKTNNLQQELINSMQKLESSIQSTQIMKDKSTEVQEKMVVLRSSIDKVNELANLIKGLSCEINNVSENVLNGASKLSKKLNNFK
;
A
#
# COMPACT_ATOMS: atom_id res chain seq x y z
N MET A 1 -19.93 -0.68 -36.57
CA MET A 1 -19.06 -0.95 -37.73
C MET A 1 -17.89 0.03 -37.72
N THR A 2 -16.75 -0.39 -37.20
CA THR A 2 -15.46 0.28 -37.39
C THR A 2 -14.46 -0.83 -37.67
N THR A 3 -13.91 -0.82 -38.87
CA THR A 3 -12.95 -1.80 -39.38
C THR A 3 -11.71 -1.78 -38.49
N SER A 4 -11.60 -2.80 -37.64
CA SER A 4 -10.37 -3.09 -36.91
C SER A 4 -9.30 -3.46 -37.93
N ASN A 5 -8.56 -2.45 -38.37
CA ASN A 5 -7.23 -2.63 -38.94
C ASN A 5 -6.40 -3.29 -37.83
N LYS A 6 -6.36 -4.64 -37.83
CA LYS A 6 -5.45 -5.43 -37.01
C LYS A 6 -4.04 -5.01 -37.38
N LYS A 7 -3.54 -3.97 -36.71
CA LYS A 7 -2.16 -3.52 -36.81
C LYS A 7 -1.31 -4.68 -36.33
N ILE A 8 -0.51 -5.19 -37.25
CA ILE A 8 0.46 -6.24 -37.01
C ILE A 8 1.36 -5.79 -35.86
N SER A 9 1.39 -6.58 -34.77
CA SER A 9 2.22 -6.30 -33.59
C SER A 9 3.66 -6.03 -34.01
N PHE A 10 4.33 -5.09 -33.33
CA PHE A 10 5.75 -4.83 -33.54
C PHE A 10 6.59 -6.11 -33.39
N LEU A 11 6.22 -7.00 -32.47
CA LEU A 11 6.85 -8.31 -32.32
C LEU A 11 6.77 -9.13 -33.61
N TYR A 12 5.62 -9.09 -34.27
CA TYR A 12 5.40 -9.79 -35.53
C TYR A 12 6.19 -9.16 -36.69
N GLN A 13 6.27 -7.82 -36.73
CA GLN A 13 7.11 -7.09 -37.70
C GLN A 13 8.60 -7.40 -37.49
N PHE A 14 9.03 -7.50 -36.23
CA PHE A 14 10.40 -7.84 -35.86
C PHE A 14 10.75 -9.28 -36.24
N ILE A 15 9.89 -10.25 -35.90
CA ILE A 15 10.08 -11.66 -36.28
C ILE A 15 10.08 -11.82 -37.80
N PHE A 16 9.17 -11.13 -38.50
CA PHE A 16 9.11 -11.15 -39.95
C PHE A 16 10.41 -10.60 -40.58
N LEU A 17 10.90 -9.45 -40.10
CA LEU A 17 12.14 -8.85 -40.62
C LEU A 17 13.39 -9.68 -40.28
N ALA A 18 13.41 -10.32 -39.10
CA ALA A 18 14.46 -11.28 -38.72
C ALA A 18 14.44 -12.54 -39.62
N ALA A 19 13.25 -13.07 -39.94
CA ALA A 19 13.12 -14.20 -40.85
C ALA A 19 13.56 -13.83 -42.28
N CYS A 20 13.16 -12.66 -42.78
CA CYS A 20 13.58 -12.17 -44.10
C CYS A 20 15.10 -11.99 -44.20
N THR A 21 15.74 -11.43 -43.17
CA THR A 21 17.21 -11.27 -43.14
C THR A 21 17.93 -12.62 -43.09
N LEU A 22 17.43 -13.58 -42.31
CA LEU A 22 17.98 -14.94 -42.25
C LEU A 22 17.88 -15.66 -43.61
N ILE A 23 16.71 -15.58 -44.27
CA ILE A 23 16.49 -16.16 -45.61
C ILE A 23 17.46 -15.53 -46.63
N ALA A 24 17.64 -14.21 -46.59
CA ALA A 24 18.55 -13.51 -47.49
C ALA A 24 20.02 -13.96 -47.30
N ILE A 25 20.44 -14.23 -46.06
CA ILE A 25 21.78 -14.78 -45.76
C ILE A 25 21.93 -16.19 -46.34
N PHE A 26 20.92 -17.05 -46.24
CA PHE A 26 20.96 -18.39 -46.84
C PHE A 26 21.05 -18.34 -48.38
N ILE A 27 20.35 -17.42 -49.02
CA ILE A 27 20.43 -17.21 -50.47
C ILE A 27 21.85 -16.77 -50.87
N LEU A 28 22.47 -15.87 -50.11
CA LEU A 28 23.85 -15.43 -50.34
C LEU A 28 24.84 -16.61 -50.26
N LEU A 29 24.71 -17.46 -49.23
CA LEU A 29 25.55 -18.65 -49.05
C LEU A 29 25.42 -19.63 -50.22
N GLY A 30 24.20 -19.83 -50.74
CA GLY A 30 23.95 -20.68 -51.92
C GLY A 30 24.66 -20.18 -53.20
N ILE A 31 24.68 -18.85 -53.41
CA ILE A 31 25.36 -18.24 -54.57
C ILE A 31 26.89 -18.40 -54.45
N ILE A 32 27.44 -18.23 -53.24
CA ILE A 32 28.88 -18.42 -52.99
C ILE A 32 29.30 -19.86 -53.29
N PHE A 33 28.52 -20.85 -52.84
CA PHE A 33 28.81 -22.27 -53.07
C PHE A 33 28.78 -22.64 -54.56
N ASN A 34 27.80 -22.13 -55.32
CA ASN A 34 27.72 -22.35 -56.77
C ASN A 34 28.93 -21.76 -57.54
N ASN A 35 29.45 -20.62 -57.10
CA ASN A 35 30.64 -20.00 -57.69
C ASN A 35 31.90 -20.84 -57.48
N TYR A 36 32.04 -21.49 -56.32
CA TYR A 36 33.16 -22.37 -56.01
C TYR A 36 33.21 -23.59 -56.95
N THR A 37 32.08 -24.27 -57.16
CA THR A 37 31.99 -25.46 -58.03
C THR A 37 32.35 -25.15 -59.48
N SER A 38 31.95 -23.97 -59.99
CA SER A 38 32.27 -23.52 -61.34
C SER A 38 33.77 -23.30 -61.56
N SER A 39 34.49 -22.78 -60.56
CA SER A 39 35.93 -22.52 -60.64
C SER A 39 36.74 -23.82 -60.76
N LYS A 40 36.27 -24.91 -60.14
CA LYS A 40 36.91 -26.23 -60.23
C LYS A 40 36.91 -26.79 -61.66
N ASN A 41 35.78 -26.70 -62.37
CA ASN A 41 35.65 -27.18 -63.76
C ASN A 41 36.53 -26.38 -64.73
N SER A 42 36.61 -25.07 -64.56
CA SER A 42 37.47 -24.19 -65.36
C SER A 42 38.95 -24.60 -65.29
N LYS A 43 39.44 -24.98 -64.11
CA LYS A 43 40.83 -25.42 -63.92
C LYS A 43 41.15 -26.75 -64.63
N GLU A 44 40.17 -27.65 -64.69
CA GLU A 44 40.33 -28.96 -65.32
C GLU A 44 40.42 -28.89 -66.86
N ILE A 45 39.67 -27.96 -67.47
CA ILE A 45 39.71 -27.69 -68.91
C ILE A 45 41.10 -27.21 -69.35
N VAL A 46 41.66 -26.24 -68.62
CA VAL A 46 42.98 -25.64 -68.92
C VAL A 46 44.09 -26.69 -68.85
N ASN A 47 44.08 -27.54 -67.82
CA ASN A 47 45.04 -28.63 -67.68
C ASN A 47 44.96 -29.64 -68.84
N THR A 48 43.75 -29.95 -69.31
CA THR A 48 43.54 -30.91 -70.41
C THR A 48 44.09 -30.39 -71.74
N LEU A 49 43.88 -29.10 -72.05
CA LEU A 49 44.45 -28.44 -73.23
C LEU A 49 45.98 -28.39 -73.20
N GLN A 50 46.58 -28.09 -72.04
CA GLN A 50 48.05 -28.13 -71.89
C GLN A 50 48.60 -29.53 -72.14
N MET A 51 47.95 -30.57 -71.61
CA MET A 51 48.40 -31.95 -71.81
C MET A 51 48.36 -32.38 -73.29
N LEU A 52 47.35 -31.94 -74.05
CA LEU A 52 47.29 -32.17 -75.49
C LEU A 52 48.47 -31.55 -76.25
N LYS A 53 48.88 -30.34 -75.87
CA LYS A 53 50.05 -29.68 -76.47
C LYS A 53 51.34 -30.47 -76.23
N ILE A 54 51.50 -30.99 -75.01
CA ILE A 54 52.64 -31.85 -74.64
C ILE A 54 52.64 -33.14 -75.47
N LEU A 55 51.48 -33.78 -75.62
CA LEU A 55 51.33 -35.01 -76.39
C LEU A 55 51.57 -34.82 -77.89
N ASN A 56 51.07 -33.72 -78.47
CA ASN A 56 51.39 -33.38 -79.86
C ASN A 56 52.90 -33.22 -80.08
N THR A 57 53.58 -32.51 -79.18
CA THR A 57 55.03 -32.33 -79.26
C THR A 57 55.79 -33.66 -79.19
N ARG A 58 55.31 -34.63 -78.40
CA ARG A 58 55.90 -35.99 -78.36
C ARG A 58 55.70 -36.75 -79.66
N ILE A 59 54.56 -36.61 -80.33
CA ILE A 59 54.32 -37.24 -81.64
C ILE A 59 55.20 -36.60 -82.72
N ASP A 60 55.32 -35.28 -82.69
CA ASP A 60 56.14 -34.51 -83.65
C ASP A 60 57.63 -34.91 -83.55
N LYS A 61 58.13 -35.27 -82.36
CA LYS A 61 59.52 -35.75 -82.16
C LYS A 61 59.86 -37.00 -82.97
N VAL A 62 58.89 -37.86 -83.31
CA VAL A 62 59.18 -39.04 -84.14
C VAL A 62 59.77 -38.61 -85.48
N PHE A 63 59.29 -37.52 -86.07
CA PHE A 63 59.80 -37.01 -87.33
C PHE A 63 61.16 -36.32 -87.19
N GLN A 64 61.55 -35.89 -85.98
CA GLN A 64 62.83 -35.22 -85.73
C GLN A 64 63.97 -36.21 -85.46
N ASN A 65 63.70 -37.33 -84.80
CA ASN A 65 64.70 -38.36 -84.53
C ASN A 65 64.81 -39.40 -85.67
N SER A 66 63.90 -39.31 -86.66
CA SER A 66 63.62 -40.11 -87.87
C SER A 66 64.74 -40.54 -88.82
N PHE A 67 65.80 -39.76 -88.81
CA PHE A 67 66.42 -39.36 -90.07
C PHE A 67 67.45 -40.35 -90.63
N ASN A 68 67.70 -41.42 -89.89
CA ASN A 68 68.47 -42.59 -90.31
C ASN A 68 67.54 -43.80 -90.23
N PHE A 69 67.49 -44.64 -91.27
CA PHE A 69 66.63 -45.84 -91.32
C PHE A 69 66.72 -46.71 -90.05
N ILE A 70 65.79 -46.52 -89.11
CA ILE A 70 65.68 -47.20 -87.81
C ILE A 70 64.23 -47.64 -87.63
N ASN A 71 63.98 -48.74 -86.90
CA ASN A 71 62.63 -49.17 -86.55
C ASN A 71 62.07 -48.33 -85.38
N TYR A 72 60.89 -47.69 -85.51
CA TYR A 72 60.35 -46.72 -84.53
C TYR A 72 59.08 -47.19 -83.80
N ASP A 73 59.07 -47.12 -82.46
CA ASP A 73 57.92 -47.51 -81.61
C ASP A 73 57.40 -46.41 -80.64
N GLU A 74 58.08 -45.27 -80.46
CA GLU A 74 57.72 -44.32 -79.38
C GLU A 74 56.38 -43.55 -79.54
N SER A 75 55.86 -43.34 -80.76
CA SER A 75 54.62 -42.55 -80.97
C SER A 75 53.31 -43.27 -80.61
N VAL A 76 53.31 -44.59 -80.43
CA VAL A 76 52.07 -45.36 -80.22
C VAL A 76 51.38 -44.96 -78.92
N ALA A 77 52.13 -44.85 -77.82
CA ALA A 77 51.61 -44.45 -76.52
C ALA A 77 51.09 -42.99 -76.54
N ALA A 78 51.79 -42.08 -77.21
CA ALA A 78 51.41 -40.68 -77.30
C ALA A 78 50.10 -40.48 -78.09
N VAL A 79 49.90 -41.23 -79.18
CA VAL A 79 48.64 -41.21 -79.96
C VAL A 79 47.47 -41.73 -79.12
N LYS A 80 47.65 -42.81 -78.35
CA LYS A 80 46.62 -43.36 -77.47
C LYS A 80 46.21 -42.34 -76.41
N GLN A 81 47.17 -41.70 -75.75
CA GLN A 81 46.90 -40.66 -74.76
C GLN A 81 46.25 -39.42 -75.37
N MET A 82 46.62 -39.03 -76.58
CA MET A 82 46.00 -37.88 -77.27
C MET A 82 44.50 -38.09 -77.48
N LYS A 83 44.08 -39.29 -77.90
CA LYS A 83 42.66 -39.64 -78.07
C LYS A 83 41.88 -39.55 -76.76
N ILE A 84 42.48 -39.97 -75.64
CA ILE A 84 41.84 -39.89 -74.31
C ILE A 84 41.66 -38.43 -73.89
N MET A 85 42.69 -37.60 -74.07
CA MET A 85 42.62 -36.19 -73.70
C MET A 85 41.63 -35.39 -74.57
N LEU A 86 41.52 -35.70 -75.86
CA LEU A 86 40.51 -35.11 -76.74
C LEU A 86 39.09 -35.48 -76.29
N LYS A 87 38.83 -36.76 -75.96
CA LYS A 87 37.55 -37.20 -75.40
C LYS A 87 37.21 -36.49 -74.08
N LYS A 88 38.22 -36.24 -73.24
CA LYS A 88 38.02 -35.52 -71.97
C LYS A 88 37.61 -34.05 -72.19
N LEU A 89 38.08 -33.39 -73.26
CA LEU A 89 37.60 -32.05 -73.62
C LEU A 89 36.14 -32.05 -74.06
N GLU A 90 35.72 -33.07 -74.80
CA GLU A 90 34.33 -33.26 -75.23
C GLU A 90 33.40 -33.45 -74.02
N GLU A 91 33.79 -34.27 -73.04
CA GLU A 91 33.05 -34.45 -71.77
C GLU A 91 32.95 -33.15 -70.94
N LEU A 92 33.93 -32.25 -71.07
CA LEU A 92 33.94 -30.93 -70.44
C LEU A 92 33.18 -29.87 -71.26
N GLY A 93 32.54 -30.26 -72.36
CA GLY A 93 31.72 -29.37 -73.19
C GLY A 93 32.48 -28.41 -74.09
N ILE A 94 33.77 -28.69 -74.37
CA ILE A 94 34.58 -27.89 -75.29
C ILE A 94 34.54 -28.52 -76.68
N ASP A 95 34.24 -27.71 -77.69
CA ASP A 95 34.26 -28.13 -79.09
C ASP A 95 35.71 -28.37 -79.56
N ASP A 96 36.09 -29.64 -79.69
CA ASP A 96 37.42 -30.08 -80.14
C ASP A 96 37.43 -30.53 -81.62
N SER A 97 36.31 -30.37 -82.35
CA SER A 97 36.08 -30.96 -83.68
C SER A 97 37.20 -30.66 -84.67
N LYS A 98 37.68 -29.41 -84.70
CA LYS A 98 38.75 -28.96 -85.58
C LYS A 98 40.12 -29.50 -85.18
N ALA A 99 40.44 -29.53 -83.88
CA ALA A 99 41.67 -30.12 -83.37
C ALA A 99 41.72 -31.64 -83.63
N LYS A 100 40.59 -32.33 -83.43
CA LYS A 100 40.41 -33.77 -83.71
C LYS A 100 40.58 -34.08 -85.20
N THR A 101 40.05 -33.24 -86.08
CA THR A 101 40.22 -33.37 -87.54
C THR A 101 41.69 -33.24 -87.95
N ILE A 102 42.39 -32.21 -87.48
CA ILE A 102 43.82 -32.00 -87.78
C ILE A 102 44.66 -33.15 -87.20
N PHE A 103 44.35 -33.62 -85.99
CA PHE A 103 45.04 -34.76 -85.39
C PHE A 103 44.87 -36.05 -86.20
N ASN A 104 43.66 -36.35 -86.70
CA ASN A 104 43.42 -37.53 -87.53
C ASN A 104 44.20 -37.49 -88.85
N GLN A 105 44.28 -36.32 -89.49
CA GLN A 105 45.10 -36.14 -90.70
C GLN A 105 46.60 -36.38 -90.42
N LYS A 106 47.12 -35.85 -89.31
CA LYS A 106 48.50 -36.15 -88.88
C LYS A 106 48.65 -37.65 -88.67
N LEU A 107 47.75 -38.29 -87.93
CA LEU A 107 47.82 -39.73 -87.66
C LEU A 107 47.92 -40.59 -88.92
N GLU A 108 47.16 -40.26 -89.97
CA GLU A 108 47.23 -40.95 -91.26
C GLU A 108 48.62 -40.85 -91.89
N GLN A 109 49.21 -39.65 -91.91
CA GLN A 109 50.55 -39.42 -92.44
C GLN A 109 51.64 -40.09 -91.59
N LEU A 110 51.48 -40.13 -90.26
CA LEU A 110 52.38 -40.87 -89.38
C LEU A 110 52.39 -42.35 -89.73
N ASN A 111 51.22 -42.93 -90.02
CA ASN A 111 51.13 -44.33 -90.40
C ASN A 111 51.78 -44.59 -91.76
N GLN A 112 51.56 -43.71 -92.75
CA GLN A 112 52.22 -43.80 -94.05
C GLN A 112 53.74 -43.66 -93.94
N PHE A 113 54.22 -42.71 -93.15
CA PHE A 113 55.65 -42.51 -92.87
C PHE A 113 56.26 -43.75 -92.21
N LYS A 114 55.61 -44.30 -91.17
CA LYS A 114 56.07 -45.52 -90.49
C LYS A 114 56.14 -46.71 -91.44
N SER A 115 55.12 -46.87 -92.28
CA SER A 115 55.07 -47.95 -93.28
C SER A 115 56.22 -47.82 -94.28
N ALA A 116 56.41 -46.63 -94.86
CA ALA A 116 57.49 -46.36 -95.80
C ALA A 116 58.88 -46.57 -95.20
N ASN A 117 59.08 -46.12 -93.96
CA ASN A 117 60.32 -46.34 -93.21
C ASN A 117 60.59 -47.83 -92.97
N SER A 118 59.58 -48.60 -92.55
CA SER A 118 59.71 -50.04 -92.36
C SER A 118 60.13 -50.76 -93.64
N ILE A 119 59.49 -50.42 -94.77
CA ILE A 119 59.82 -50.97 -96.09
C ILE A 119 61.25 -50.59 -96.49
N ALA A 120 61.66 -49.34 -96.28
CA ALA A 120 62.98 -48.86 -96.63
C ALA A 120 64.10 -49.46 -95.78
N VAL A 121 63.87 -49.64 -94.46
CA VAL A 121 64.78 -50.35 -93.55
C VAL A 121 65.00 -51.78 -94.03
N ASN A 122 63.94 -52.51 -94.36
CA ASN A 122 64.06 -53.87 -94.86
C ASN A 122 64.83 -53.91 -96.19
N SER A 123 64.49 -53.04 -97.15
CA SER A 123 65.23 -52.95 -98.41
C SER A 123 66.69 -52.56 -98.24
N LYS A 124 67.03 -51.73 -97.24
CA LYS A 124 68.41 -51.37 -96.94
C LYS A 124 69.22 -52.62 -96.58
N PHE A 125 68.70 -53.49 -95.72
CA PHE A 125 69.36 -54.75 -95.39
C PHE A 125 69.60 -55.60 -96.64
N TYR A 126 68.58 -55.74 -97.51
CA TYR A 126 68.73 -56.48 -98.76
C TYR A 126 69.78 -55.87 -99.71
N LEU A 127 69.87 -54.55 -99.83
CA LEU A 127 70.92 -53.92 -100.65
C LEU A 127 72.33 -54.23 -100.17
N PHE A 128 72.54 -54.27 -98.85
CA PHE A 128 73.84 -54.63 -98.29
C PHE A 128 74.22 -56.08 -98.61
N GLU A 129 73.27 -57.02 -98.53
CA GLU A 129 73.51 -58.40 -98.93
C GLU A 129 73.75 -58.53 -100.45
N LEU A 130 72.90 -57.93 -101.27
CA LEU A 130 73.02 -57.99 -102.72
C LEU A 130 74.33 -57.38 -103.23
N ALA A 131 74.81 -56.30 -102.61
CA ALA A 131 76.11 -55.74 -102.94
C ALA A 131 77.25 -56.69 -102.60
N LYS A 132 77.18 -57.36 -101.43
CA LYS A 132 78.17 -58.37 -101.04
C LYS A 132 78.19 -59.54 -102.02
N ASP A 133 77.03 -60.03 -102.42
CA ASP A 133 76.92 -61.14 -103.38
C ASP A 133 77.49 -60.75 -104.75
N TYR A 134 77.15 -59.56 -105.27
CA TYR A 134 77.72 -59.04 -106.53
C TYR A 134 79.25 -58.87 -106.47
N PHE A 135 79.76 -58.40 -105.33
CA PHE A 135 81.20 -58.25 -105.10
C PHE A 135 81.93 -59.60 -105.11
N ASN A 136 81.33 -60.64 -104.56
CA ASN A 136 81.91 -62.00 -104.59
C ASN A 136 81.85 -62.62 -105.99
N GLU A 137 80.75 -62.45 -106.74
CA GLU A 137 80.60 -62.99 -108.10
C GLU A 137 81.62 -62.44 -109.10
N THR A 138 82.08 -61.20 -108.90
CA THR A 138 82.99 -60.51 -109.82
C THR A 138 84.49 -60.69 -109.50
N GLU A 139 84.84 -61.29 -108.36
CA GLU A 139 86.21 -61.37 -107.82
C GLU A 139 87.18 -62.17 -108.71
N ASN A 140 86.69 -63.18 -109.44
CA ASN A 140 87.53 -64.07 -110.26
C ASN A 140 87.76 -63.59 -111.72
N ASN A 141 87.05 -62.56 -112.20
CA ASN A 141 87.14 -62.11 -113.60
C ASN A 141 86.84 -60.60 -113.73
N PHE A 142 87.61 -59.79 -113.01
CA PHE A 142 87.33 -58.37 -112.80
C PHE A 142 87.57 -57.53 -114.08
N ASN A 143 86.50 -56.94 -114.63
CA ASN A 143 86.60 -56.06 -115.79
C ASN A 143 86.46 -54.56 -115.41
N LYS A 144 86.72 -53.68 -116.40
CA LYS A 144 86.69 -52.22 -116.20
C LYS A 144 85.30 -51.68 -115.81
N LYS A 145 84.20 -52.35 -116.19
CA LYS A 145 82.82 -51.98 -115.84
C LYS A 145 82.47 -52.38 -114.40
N ASP A 146 82.96 -53.53 -113.92
CA ASP A 146 82.78 -53.94 -112.52
C ASP A 146 83.48 -52.98 -111.54
N SER A 147 84.66 -52.46 -111.92
CA SER A 147 85.34 -51.40 -111.17
C SER A 147 84.49 -50.12 -111.04
N GLN A 148 83.77 -49.75 -112.10
CA GLN A 148 82.86 -48.60 -112.09
C GLN A 148 81.65 -48.87 -111.16
N ASN A 149 81.06 -50.06 -111.24
CA ASN A 149 79.93 -50.45 -110.38
C ASN A 149 80.32 -50.48 -108.90
N PHE A 150 81.51 -50.99 -108.56
CA PHE A 150 82.06 -50.92 -107.20
C PHE A 150 82.20 -49.47 -106.70
N LYS A 151 82.75 -48.58 -107.54
CA LYS A 151 82.88 -47.14 -107.23
C LYS A 151 81.53 -46.44 -107.06
N THR A 152 80.44 -46.99 -107.59
CA THR A 152 79.08 -46.45 -107.46
C THR A 152 78.31 -47.08 -106.28
N ILE A 153 78.39 -48.39 -106.07
CA ILE A 153 77.67 -49.13 -105.03
C ILE A 153 78.13 -48.74 -103.62
N ASN A 154 79.44 -48.60 -103.39
CA ASN A 154 79.96 -48.26 -102.07
C ASN A 154 79.46 -46.89 -101.56
N PRO A 155 79.49 -45.80 -102.36
CA PRO A 155 78.84 -44.54 -101.99
C PRO A 155 77.35 -44.68 -101.69
N ILE A 156 76.59 -45.43 -102.51
CA ILE A 156 75.15 -45.66 -102.29
C ILE A 156 74.91 -46.27 -100.91
N LEU A 157 75.62 -47.35 -100.59
CA LEU A 157 75.50 -48.05 -99.31
C LEU A 157 75.93 -47.14 -98.14
N ARG A 158 77.02 -46.38 -98.29
CA ARG A 158 77.48 -45.44 -97.27
C ARG A 158 76.40 -44.39 -96.97
N ILE A 159 75.87 -43.73 -98.01
CA ILE A 159 74.87 -42.68 -97.85
C ILE A 159 73.60 -43.25 -97.19
N ILE A 160 73.09 -44.39 -97.65
CA ILE A 160 71.94 -45.06 -97.05
C ILE A 160 72.20 -45.49 -95.59
N ALA A 161 73.45 -45.82 -95.24
CA ALA A 161 73.83 -46.21 -93.89
C ALA A 161 73.91 -45.03 -92.92
N THR A 162 74.56 -43.94 -93.32
CA THR A 162 75.06 -42.93 -92.39
C THR A 162 74.46 -41.54 -92.58
N GLU A 163 73.92 -41.22 -93.75
CA GLU A 163 73.42 -39.87 -94.05
C GLU A 163 71.91 -39.77 -93.82
N ASN A 164 71.46 -38.55 -93.52
CA ASN A 164 70.04 -38.25 -93.36
C ASN A 164 69.33 -38.38 -94.70
N VAL A 165 68.58 -39.47 -94.88
CA VAL A 165 67.91 -39.77 -96.14
C VAL A 165 66.72 -38.84 -96.44
N LEU A 166 66.17 -38.15 -95.44
CA LEU A 166 65.06 -37.23 -95.66
C LEU A 166 65.50 -35.81 -96.02
N GLU A 167 66.81 -35.53 -96.06
CA GLU A 167 67.27 -34.31 -96.69
C GLU A 167 67.10 -34.39 -98.21
N LYS A 168 66.48 -33.36 -98.80
CA LYS A 168 66.27 -33.28 -100.25
C LYS A 168 67.58 -33.30 -101.05
N SER A 169 68.69 -32.89 -100.44
CA SER A 169 70.05 -33.00 -100.98
C SER A 169 70.49 -34.46 -101.08
N THR A 170 70.26 -35.26 -100.03
CA THR A 170 70.62 -36.67 -99.98
C THR A 170 69.84 -37.49 -100.99
N LEU A 171 68.52 -37.27 -101.12
CA LEU A 171 67.72 -37.96 -102.14
C LEU A 171 68.21 -37.62 -103.55
N ARG A 172 68.53 -36.35 -103.83
CA ARG A 172 69.12 -35.94 -105.12
C ARG A 172 70.49 -36.57 -105.36
N HIS A 173 71.31 -36.68 -104.32
CA HIS A 173 72.62 -37.31 -104.41
C HIS A 173 72.48 -38.80 -104.74
N LEU A 174 71.64 -39.52 -103.99
CA LEU A 174 71.34 -40.92 -104.24
C LEU A 174 70.78 -41.12 -105.67
N ASP A 175 69.80 -40.30 -106.08
CA ASP A 175 69.21 -40.40 -107.41
C ASP A 175 70.24 -40.16 -108.54
N SER A 176 71.21 -39.26 -108.34
CA SER A 176 72.30 -39.08 -109.31
C SER A 176 73.21 -40.31 -109.44
N LEU A 177 73.45 -41.04 -108.34
CA LEU A 177 74.32 -42.21 -108.35
C LEU A 177 73.72 -43.38 -109.13
N ILE A 178 72.39 -43.48 -109.28
CA ILE A 178 71.78 -44.58 -110.03
C ILE A 178 72.18 -44.56 -111.52
N HIS A 179 72.43 -43.38 -112.06
CA HIS A 179 72.79 -43.19 -113.47
C HIS A 179 74.21 -43.67 -113.79
N ASN A 180 75.06 -43.79 -112.76
CA ASN A 180 76.44 -44.27 -112.89
C ASN A 180 76.57 -45.80 -112.76
N LEU A 181 75.46 -46.51 -112.58
CA LEU A 181 75.40 -47.96 -112.38
C LEU A 181 75.20 -48.65 -113.75
N LEU A 182 76.24 -49.32 -114.26
CA LEU A 182 76.25 -49.96 -115.58
C LEU A 182 75.65 -51.36 -115.49
N VAL A 183 74.32 -51.45 -115.58
CA VAL A 183 73.59 -52.73 -115.55
C VAL A 183 73.81 -53.50 -116.86
N MET A 184 74.42 -54.69 -116.78
CA MET A 184 74.57 -55.61 -117.91
C MET A 184 73.37 -56.54 -118.02
N GLU A 185 72.97 -56.92 -119.25
CA GLU A 185 71.80 -57.78 -119.47
C GLU A 185 71.90 -59.18 -118.80
N ASN A 186 73.11 -59.65 -118.50
CA ASN A 186 73.37 -61.00 -117.97
C ASN A 186 73.80 -61.03 -116.48
N ASN A 187 73.52 -60.02 -115.64
CA ASN A 187 73.78 -60.08 -114.19
C ASN A 187 72.50 -59.78 -113.36
N ASP A 188 71.89 -60.83 -112.83
CA ASP A 188 70.63 -60.75 -112.07
C ASP A 188 70.81 -60.05 -110.70
N THR A 189 71.94 -60.26 -110.02
CA THR A 189 72.25 -59.68 -108.70
C THR A 189 72.27 -58.14 -108.74
N LEU A 190 72.92 -57.57 -109.77
CA LEU A 190 73.00 -56.13 -109.97
C LEU A 190 71.64 -55.53 -110.38
N LYS A 191 70.81 -56.30 -111.11
CA LYS A 191 69.44 -55.91 -111.47
C LYS A 191 68.53 -55.88 -110.24
N LEU A 192 68.67 -56.85 -109.33
CA LEU A 192 68.00 -56.84 -108.03
C LEU A 192 68.45 -55.67 -107.17
N PHE A 193 69.76 -55.39 -107.11
CA PHE A 193 70.31 -54.24 -106.38
C PHE A 193 69.71 -52.92 -106.90
N SER A 194 69.70 -52.72 -108.23
CA SER A 194 69.07 -51.54 -108.83
C SER A 194 67.58 -51.41 -108.48
N THR A 195 66.87 -52.54 -108.41
CA THR A 195 65.43 -52.58 -108.09
C THR A 195 65.16 -52.20 -106.63
N HIS A 196 65.86 -52.82 -105.68
CA HIS A 196 65.75 -52.46 -104.26
C HIS A 196 66.23 -51.03 -103.98
N TYR A 197 67.18 -50.54 -104.77
CA TYR A 197 67.66 -49.17 -104.65
C TYR A 197 66.62 -48.15 -105.10
N LYS A 198 65.98 -48.36 -106.26
CA LYS A 198 64.81 -47.56 -106.69
C LYS A 198 63.68 -47.61 -105.67
N MET A 199 63.45 -48.77 -105.07
CA MET A 199 62.44 -48.93 -104.02
C MET A 199 62.78 -48.07 -102.79
N ILE A 200 64.03 -48.04 -102.35
CA ILE A 200 64.47 -47.14 -101.27
C ILE A 200 64.28 -45.69 -101.65
N LEU A 201 64.70 -45.25 -102.84
CA LEU A 201 64.50 -43.87 -103.30
C LEU A 201 63.03 -43.46 -103.23
N ARG A 202 62.13 -44.34 -103.68
CA ARG A 202 60.68 -44.11 -103.61
C ARG A 202 60.16 -44.07 -102.17
N GLN A 203 60.63 -44.93 -101.28
CA GLN A 203 60.20 -44.87 -99.87
C GLN A 203 60.74 -43.63 -99.16
N ILE A 204 61.96 -43.21 -99.47
CA ILE A 204 62.53 -41.94 -98.99
C ILE A 204 61.64 -40.78 -99.43
N GLU A 205 61.21 -40.75 -100.69
CA GLU A 205 60.31 -39.72 -101.20
C GLU A 205 58.96 -39.71 -100.44
N ILE A 206 58.36 -40.89 -100.20
CA ILE A 206 57.11 -41.02 -99.42
C ILE A 206 57.30 -40.51 -97.98
N MET A 207 58.43 -40.83 -97.35
CA MET A 207 58.78 -40.33 -96.02
C MET A 207 58.98 -38.81 -96.03
N GLN A 208 59.68 -38.24 -97.02
CA GLN A 208 59.87 -36.80 -97.15
C GLN A 208 58.53 -36.07 -97.30
N ASN A 209 57.66 -36.55 -98.19
CA ASN A 209 56.34 -35.94 -98.42
C ASN A 209 55.47 -35.95 -97.15
N ASN A 210 55.44 -37.06 -96.42
CA ASN A 210 54.65 -37.21 -95.19
C ASN A 210 55.27 -36.54 -93.95
N SER A 211 56.53 -36.11 -94.00
CA SER A 211 57.16 -35.35 -92.91
C SER A 211 56.90 -33.83 -92.98
N SER A 212 56.54 -33.30 -94.15
CA SER A 212 56.42 -31.85 -94.40
C SER A 212 55.38 -31.17 -93.50
N ILE A 213 54.23 -31.80 -93.26
CA ILE A 213 53.15 -31.24 -92.42
C ILE A 213 53.54 -31.13 -90.93
N TYR A 214 54.45 -31.98 -90.46
CA TYR A 214 54.92 -31.94 -89.07
C TYR A 214 55.77 -30.72 -88.77
N THR A 215 56.42 -30.15 -89.79
CA THR A 215 57.16 -28.89 -89.66
C THR A 215 56.24 -27.66 -89.53
N ASN A 216 54.95 -27.75 -89.90
CA ASN A 216 54.06 -26.59 -89.99
C ASN A 216 53.32 -26.22 -88.68
N SER A 217 53.52 -26.97 -87.59
CA SER A 217 52.96 -26.67 -86.25
C SER A 217 51.43 -26.46 -86.16
N THR A 218 50.66 -26.88 -87.16
CA THR A 218 49.23 -26.53 -87.35
C THR A 218 48.34 -26.93 -86.16
N LEU A 219 48.53 -28.14 -85.61
CA LEU A 219 47.76 -28.60 -84.45
C LEU A 219 48.08 -27.80 -83.18
N ASN A 220 49.33 -27.37 -82.99
CA ASN A 220 49.68 -26.52 -81.85
C ASN A 220 49.01 -25.15 -81.95
N LYS A 221 48.95 -24.56 -83.15
CA LYS A 221 48.23 -23.29 -83.37
C LYS A 221 46.74 -23.40 -83.03
N GLU A 222 46.10 -24.50 -83.41
CA GLU A 222 44.68 -24.74 -83.10
C GLU A 222 44.45 -24.97 -81.59
N LEU A 223 45.31 -25.75 -80.94
CA LEU A 223 45.23 -25.95 -79.48
C LEU A 223 45.48 -24.65 -78.70
N ASP A 224 46.36 -23.77 -79.18
CA ASP A 224 46.60 -22.45 -78.59
C ASP A 224 45.39 -21.53 -78.78
N TYR A 225 44.76 -21.55 -79.95
CA TYR A 225 43.52 -20.82 -80.21
C TYR A 225 42.36 -21.29 -79.33
N LEU A 226 42.16 -22.61 -79.21
CA LEU A 226 41.16 -23.19 -78.33
C LEU A 226 41.39 -22.81 -76.86
N ASN A 227 42.65 -22.82 -76.41
CA ASN A 227 43.00 -22.41 -75.07
C ASN A 227 42.70 -20.92 -74.82
N GLN A 228 43.01 -20.04 -75.78
CA GLN A 228 42.74 -18.62 -75.66
C GLN A 228 41.24 -18.29 -75.57
N ILE A 229 40.41 -18.89 -76.44
CA ILE A 229 38.96 -18.67 -76.41
C ILE A 229 38.34 -19.20 -75.12
N THR A 230 38.78 -20.38 -74.69
CA THR A 230 38.24 -21.02 -73.49
C THR A 230 38.54 -20.22 -72.23
N GLN A 231 39.77 -19.67 -72.12
CA GLN A 231 40.14 -18.75 -71.03
C GLN A 231 39.29 -17.48 -71.01
N LEU A 232 39.11 -16.84 -72.17
CA LEU A 232 38.27 -15.63 -72.28
C LEU A 232 36.82 -15.88 -71.84
N ASN A 233 36.26 -17.04 -72.20
CA ASN A 233 34.91 -17.42 -71.78
C ASN A 233 34.81 -17.70 -70.27
N ILE A 234 35.82 -18.36 -69.69
CA ILE A 234 35.89 -18.60 -68.24
C ILE A 234 35.95 -17.28 -67.47
N ASP A 235 36.79 -16.34 -67.90
CA ASP A 235 36.93 -15.03 -67.24
C ASP A 235 35.64 -14.22 -67.29
N LYS A 236 34.95 -14.21 -68.43
CA LYS A 236 33.66 -13.52 -68.59
C LYS A 236 32.59 -14.08 -67.66
N ILE A 237 32.49 -15.41 -67.54
CA ILE A 237 31.53 -16.07 -66.63
C ILE A 237 31.85 -15.75 -65.16
N ASN A 238 33.13 -15.75 -64.78
CA ASN A 238 33.55 -15.45 -63.42
C ASN A 238 33.23 -13.99 -63.01
N ILE A 239 33.45 -13.02 -63.91
CA ILE A 239 33.12 -11.60 -63.66
C ILE A 239 31.62 -11.39 -63.49
N GLN A 240 30.78 -12.00 -64.34
CA GLN A 240 29.32 -11.90 -64.21
C GLN A 240 28.83 -12.46 -62.86
N LYS A 241 29.37 -13.61 -62.44
CA LYS A 241 29.05 -14.23 -61.16
C LYS A 241 29.50 -13.39 -59.96
N LEU A 242 30.63 -12.67 -60.08
CA LEU A 242 31.11 -11.73 -59.07
C LEU A 242 30.12 -10.56 -58.89
N TYR A 243 29.64 -9.95 -59.99
CA TYR A 243 28.68 -8.84 -59.91
C TYR A 243 27.35 -9.26 -59.29
N VAL A 244 26.83 -10.44 -59.62
CA VAL A 244 25.62 -10.99 -58.98
C VAL A 244 25.86 -11.19 -57.47
N GLY A 245 27.03 -11.71 -57.08
CA GLY A 245 27.39 -11.87 -55.67
C GLY A 245 27.44 -10.55 -54.89
N ILE A 246 28.07 -9.51 -55.46
CA ILE A 246 28.16 -8.18 -54.85
C ILE A 246 26.77 -7.52 -54.72
N GLY A 247 25.92 -7.69 -55.74
CA GLY A 247 24.55 -7.15 -55.73
C GLY A 247 23.69 -7.76 -54.61
N VAL A 248 23.70 -9.09 -54.49
CA VAL A 248 22.96 -9.77 -53.40
C VAL A 248 23.52 -9.40 -52.03
N PHE A 249 24.85 -9.33 -51.88
CA PHE A 249 25.49 -8.91 -50.63
C PHE A 249 25.05 -7.51 -50.19
N SER A 250 25.03 -6.55 -51.11
CA SER A 250 24.64 -5.16 -50.82
C SER A 250 23.18 -5.05 -50.34
N ILE A 251 22.26 -5.82 -50.93
CA ILE A 251 20.85 -5.85 -50.53
C ILE A 251 20.70 -6.46 -49.13
N VAL A 252 21.37 -7.59 -48.86
CA VAL A 252 21.35 -8.22 -47.53
C VAL A 252 21.92 -7.29 -46.47
N PHE A 253 23.00 -6.57 -46.78
CA PHE A 253 23.62 -5.61 -45.87
C PHE A 253 22.69 -4.44 -45.53
N ILE A 254 22.00 -3.87 -46.52
CA ILE A 254 21.02 -2.79 -46.29
C ILE A 254 19.87 -3.27 -45.40
N LEU A 255 19.32 -4.46 -45.67
CA LEU A 255 18.25 -5.03 -44.84
C LEU A 255 18.70 -5.24 -43.38
N LEU A 256 19.95 -5.65 -43.17
CA LEU A 256 20.53 -5.84 -41.84
C LEU A 256 20.71 -4.52 -41.11
N VAL A 257 21.19 -3.46 -41.77
CA VAL A 257 21.30 -2.12 -41.17
C VAL A 257 19.93 -1.57 -40.77
N ILE A 258 18.92 -1.71 -41.63
CA ILE A 258 17.55 -1.29 -41.34
C ILE A 258 16.99 -2.04 -40.12
N PHE A 259 17.22 -3.36 -40.05
CA PHE A 259 16.81 -4.19 -38.92
C PHE A 259 17.46 -3.71 -37.60
N ILE A 260 18.75 -3.39 -37.60
CA ILE A 260 19.46 -2.88 -36.42
C ILE A 260 18.87 -1.53 -35.96
N ILE A 261 18.64 -0.58 -36.87
CA ILE A 261 18.09 0.74 -36.52
C ILE A 261 16.70 0.63 -35.89
N ILE A 262 15.83 -0.22 -36.46
CA ILE A 262 14.48 -0.45 -35.94
C ILE A 262 14.54 -1.05 -34.53
N THR A 263 15.42 -2.03 -34.32
CA THR A 263 15.61 -2.70 -33.02
C THR A 263 16.08 -1.73 -31.94
N LEU A 264 17.08 -0.90 -32.26
CA LEU A 264 17.60 0.10 -31.33
C LEU A 264 16.53 1.12 -30.93
N LYS A 265 15.80 1.67 -31.91
CA LYS A 265 14.84 2.76 -31.66
C LYS A 265 13.56 2.28 -30.98
N LYS A 266 13.04 1.10 -31.34
CA LYS A 266 11.74 0.61 -30.84
C LYS A 266 11.83 -0.34 -29.65
N ILE A 267 12.98 -0.94 -29.35
CA ILE A 267 13.15 -1.86 -28.22
C ILE A 267 14.16 -1.32 -27.21
N VAL A 268 15.41 -1.14 -27.63
CA VAL A 268 16.52 -0.90 -26.70
C VAL A 268 16.38 0.41 -25.94
N ILE A 269 16.01 1.51 -26.63
CA ILE A 269 15.83 2.81 -25.98
C ILE A 269 14.66 2.80 -24.97
N PRO A 270 13.43 2.37 -25.32
CA PRO A 270 12.34 2.26 -24.35
C PRO A 270 12.64 1.37 -23.14
N VAL A 271 13.33 0.23 -23.34
CA VAL A 271 13.73 -0.66 -22.24
C VAL A 271 14.73 0.02 -21.30
N ARG A 272 15.66 0.80 -21.83
CA ARG A 272 16.61 1.57 -21.00
C ARG A 272 15.94 2.71 -20.22
N ILE A 273 14.90 3.34 -20.78
CA ILE A 273 14.08 4.34 -20.07
C ILE A 273 13.31 3.67 -18.92
N LEU A 274 12.76 2.48 -19.17
CA LEU A 274 12.11 1.65 -18.16
C LEU A 274 13.08 1.28 -17.02
N GLU A 275 14.28 0.84 -17.34
CA GLU A 275 15.35 0.52 -16.38
C GLU A 275 15.70 1.74 -15.52
N LYS A 276 15.89 2.91 -16.13
CA LYS A 276 16.21 4.15 -15.41
C LYS A 276 15.10 4.56 -14.46
N LEU A 277 13.83 4.47 -14.89
CA LEU A 277 12.70 4.75 -14.01
C LEU A 277 12.61 3.73 -12.88
N SER A 278 12.77 2.44 -13.18
CA SER A 278 12.76 1.38 -12.17
C SER A 278 13.86 1.58 -11.12
N THR A 279 15.04 2.04 -11.54
CA THR A 279 16.15 2.40 -10.65
C THR A 279 15.81 3.62 -9.78
N ASN A 280 15.18 4.65 -10.36
CA ASN A 280 14.73 5.83 -9.60
C ASN A 280 13.65 5.48 -8.57
N LEU A 281 12.71 4.58 -8.91
CA LEU A 281 11.64 4.12 -8.03
C LEU A 281 12.17 3.17 -6.92
N ALA A 282 13.18 2.35 -7.22
CA ALA A 282 13.82 1.44 -6.25
C ALA A 282 14.91 2.14 -5.41
N GLY A 283 15.30 3.37 -5.77
CA GLY A 283 16.28 4.16 -5.04
C GLY A 283 15.76 4.64 -3.68
N LYS A 284 16.68 5.14 -2.83
CA LYS A 284 16.35 5.61 -1.47
C LYS A 284 15.30 6.72 -1.41
N GLU A 285 15.19 7.51 -2.48
CA GLU A 285 14.24 8.62 -2.58
C GLU A 285 12.91 8.20 -3.24
N ALA A 286 12.87 7.05 -3.92
CA ALA A 286 11.68 6.50 -4.56
C ALA A 286 10.79 7.58 -5.25
N ASN A 287 11.41 8.43 -6.06
CA ASN A 287 10.78 9.63 -6.63
C ASN A 287 9.55 9.25 -7.49
N LEU A 288 8.36 9.53 -6.96
CA LEU A 288 7.08 9.24 -7.60
C LEU A 288 6.62 10.31 -8.60
N SER A 289 7.43 11.35 -8.84
CA SER A 289 7.12 12.41 -9.81
C SER A 289 7.56 12.05 -11.24
N SER A 290 8.39 11.02 -11.42
CA SER A 290 8.85 10.58 -12.74
C SER A 290 7.77 9.79 -13.51
N ARG A 291 7.74 9.92 -14.85
CA ARG A 291 6.80 9.20 -15.74
C ARG A 291 7.53 8.63 -16.95
N LEU A 292 7.01 7.54 -17.50
CA LEU A 292 7.45 6.98 -18.78
C LEU A 292 6.79 7.73 -19.92
N ASP A 293 7.60 8.33 -20.78
CA ASP A 293 7.16 8.91 -22.06
C ASP A 293 7.64 7.99 -23.21
N ILE A 294 6.77 7.07 -23.61
CA ILE A 294 6.99 6.09 -24.67
C ILE A 294 5.81 6.20 -25.64
N ASP A 295 6.07 6.03 -26.94
CA ASP A 295 5.03 6.08 -27.99
C ASP A 295 3.80 5.23 -27.59
N PRO A 296 2.63 5.85 -27.34
CA PRO A 296 1.43 5.16 -26.87
C PRO A 296 0.91 4.09 -27.84
N LYS A 297 1.33 4.15 -29.10
CA LYS A 297 0.92 3.21 -30.15
C LYS A 297 1.75 1.91 -30.13
N SER A 298 2.78 1.81 -29.30
CA SER A 298 3.62 0.61 -29.13
C SER A 298 3.15 -0.26 -27.96
N GLU A 299 3.48 -1.56 -28.00
CA GLU A 299 3.19 -2.51 -26.92
C GLU A 299 3.89 -2.12 -25.61
N LEU A 300 5.12 -1.59 -25.71
CA LEU A 300 5.83 -1.02 -24.57
C LEU A 300 5.19 0.28 -24.07
N GLY A 301 4.54 1.05 -24.94
CA GLY A 301 3.77 2.24 -24.59
C GLY A 301 2.51 1.93 -23.76
N GLN A 302 1.83 0.81 -24.05
CA GLN A 302 0.72 0.34 -23.19
C GLN A 302 1.22 -0.06 -21.80
N SER A 303 2.35 -0.77 -21.73
CA SER A 303 2.99 -1.10 -20.44
C SER A 303 3.42 0.16 -19.69
N ALA A 304 3.95 1.16 -20.39
CA ALA A 304 4.32 2.45 -19.83
C ALA A 304 3.11 3.20 -19.24
N ALA A 305 1.98 3.17 -19.93
CA ALA A 305 0.73 3.75 -19.43
C ALA A 305 0.26 3.07 -18.13
N HIS A 306 0.27 1.73 -18.07
CA HIS A 306 -0.08 1.01 -16.85
C HIS A 306 0.86 1.33 -15.68
N ILE A 307 2.16 1.45 -15.93
CA ILE A 307 3.15 1.86 -14.91
C ILE A 307 2.89 3.30 -14.45
N ASN A 308 2.61 4.24 -15.37
CA ASN A 308 2.29 5.62 -15.00
C ASN A 308 1.02 5.70 -14.14
N THR A 309 -0.02 4.91 -14.47
CA THR A 309 -1.22 4.79 -13.65
C THR A 309 -0.90 4.23 -12.27
N PHE A 310 -0.09 3.18 -12.19
CA PHE A 310 0.38 2.62 -10.92
C PHE A 310 1.12 3.67 -10.07
N ILE A 311 2.06 4.42 -10.66
CA ILE A 311 2.77 5.50 -9.96
C ILE A 311 1.78 6.56 -9.47
N SER A 312 0.77 6.92 -10.26
CA SER A 312 -0.27 7.89 -9.84
C SER A 312 -1.09 7.39 -8.65
N VAL A 313 -1.46 6.10 -8.62
CA VAL A 313 -2.17 5.50 -7.50
C VAL A 313 -1.31 5.52 -6.25
N VAL A 314 -0.03 5.11 -6.35
CA VAL A 314 0.91 5.14 -5.22
C VAL A 314 1.13 6.56 -4.72
N GLN A 315 1.30 7.53 -5.63
CA GLN A 315 1.49 8.94 -5.27
C GLN A 315 0.28 9.49 -4.51
N ASN A 316 -0.94 9.24 -4.99
CA ASN A 316 -2.16 9.66 -4.29
C ASN A 316 -2.27 8.99 -2.91
N SER A 317 -1.98 7.69 -2.80
CA SER A 317 -1.97 6.99 -1.51
C SER A 317 -0.93 7.56 -0.54
N VAL A 318 0.24 7.98 -1.03
CA VAL A 318 1.25 8.67 -0.21
C VAL A 318 0.75 10.04 0.26
N PHE A 319 0.10 10.82 -0.61
CA PHE A 319 -0.50 12.10 -0.23
C PHE A 319 -1.58 11.93 0.84
N GLU A 320 -2.53 11.02 0.64
CA GLU A 320 -3.57 10.69 1.62
C GLU A 320 -2.94 10.22 2.96
N ALA A 321 -1.86 9.45 2.92
CA ALA A 321 -1.15 9.03 4.12
C ALA A 321 -0.43 10.19 4.85
N ILE A 322 0.09 11.18 4.12
CA ILE A 322 0.65 12.41 4.70
C ILE A 322 -0.44 13.24 5.36
N GLU A 323 -1.57 13.46 4.68
CA GLU A 323 -2.72 14.19 5.24
C GLU A 323 -3.25 13.51 6.50
N ASN A 324 -3.41 12.18 6.47
CA ASN A 324 -3.82 11.40 7.65
C ASN A 324 -2.80 11.49 8.80
N ALA A 325 -1.50 11.48 8.50
CA ALA A 325 -0.46 11.66 9.51
C ALA A 325 -0.54 13.06 10.16
N GLU A 326 -0.76 14.11 9.37
CA GLU A 326 -0.91 15.48 9.89
C GLU A 326 -2.20 15.64 10.72
N ALA A 327 -3.31 15.06 10.26
CA ALA A 327 -4.56 15.03 11.01
C ALA A 327 -4.38 14.30 12.35
N ASN A 328 -3.72 13.15 12.35
CA ASN A 328 -3.41 12.41 13.59
C ASN A 328 -2.50 13.18 14.53
N TYR A 329 -1.53 13.94 14.01
CA TYR A 329 -0.67 14.82 14.80
C TYR A 329 -1.53 15.88 15.53
N LYS A 330 -2.38 16.60 14.80
CA LYS A 330 -3.29 17.62 15.35
C LYS A 330 -4.27 17.03 16.38
N ASN A 331 -4.88 15.88 16.07
CA ASN A 331 -5.80 15.20 16.98
C ASN A 331 -5.08 14.75 18.27
N SER A 332 -3.84 14.28 18.18
CA SER A 332 -3.06 13.89 19.36
C SER A 332 -2.70 15.08 20.24
N GLU A 333 -2.38 16.23 19.65
CA GLU A 333 -2.15 17.47 20.39
C GLU A 333 -3.42 17.93 21.12
N GLN A 334 -4.58 17.85 20.45
CA GLN A 334 -5.87 18.13 21.08
C GLN A 334 -6.20 17.14 22.21
N LEU A 335 -5.95 15.84 22.03
CA LEU A 335 -6.16 14.83 23.07
C LEU A 335 -5.25 15.07 24.28
N LYS A 336 -3.99 15.47 24.06
CA LYS A 336 -3.08 15.86 25.13
C LYS A 336 -3.61 17.06 25.93
N ASN A 337 -4.10 18.08 25.24
CA ASN A 337 -4.72 19.24 25.92
C ASN A 337 -5.97 18.83 26.70
N ASN A 338 -6.83 17.98 26.12
CA ASN A 338 -8.01 17.45 26.81
C ASN A 338 -7.64 16.63 28.05
N ALA A 339 -6.57 15.83 27.99
CA ALA A 339 -6.04 15.11 29.14
C ALA A 339 -5.62 16.07 30.26
N ASN A 340 -4.85 17.12 29.95
CA ASN A 340 -4.47 18.12 30.93
C ASN A 340 -5.69 18.79 31.58
N THR A 341 -6.69 19.19 30.78
CA THR A 341 -7.94 19.77 31.30
C THR A 341 -8.70 18.78 32.19
N LEU A 342 -8.72 17.49 31.84
CA LEU A 342 -9.32 16.43 32.66
C LEU A 342 -8.58 16.25 33.99
N GLU A 343 -7.26 16.35 34.00
CA GLU A 343 -6.45 16.27 35.22
C GLU A 343 -6.72 17.47 36.15
N GLU A 344 -6.74 18.68 35.60
CA GLU A 344 -7.11 19.89 36.35
C GLU A 344 -8.53 19.80 36.91
N SER A 345 -9.48 19.33 36.09
CA SER A 345 -10.87 19.13 36.50
C SER A 345 -11.00 18.08 37.61
N SER A 346 -10.26 16.97 37.52
CA SER A 346 -10.21 15.93 38.56
C SER A 346 -9.62 16.45 39.87
N ASN A 347 -8.53 17.22 39.82
CA ASN A 347 -7.94 17.84 41.01
C ASN A 347 -8.92 18.84 41.66
N SER A 348 -9.60 19.66 40.85
CA SER A 348 -10.64 20.58 41.33
C SER A 348 -11.81 19.82 41.96
N GLN A 349 -12.24 18.71 41.35
CA GLN A 349 -13.30 17.86 41.87
C GLN A 349 -12.90 17.23 43.21
N ASN A 350 -11.66 16.76 43.38
CA ASN A 350 -11.17 16.27 44.67
C ASN A 350 -11.25 17.33 45.78
N ASN A 351 -10.87 18.57 45.49
CA ASN A 351 -11.00 19.67 46.47
C ASN A 351 -12.47 19.94 46.81
N GLN A 352 -13.38 19.87 45.83
CA GLN A 352 -14.83 20.02 46.08
C GLN A 352 -15.38 18.88 46.93
N ILE A 353 -14.94 17.64 46.71
CA ILE A 353 -15.32 16.48 47.50
C ILE A 353 -14.88 16.63 48.96
N GLU A 354 -13.67 17.14 49.19
CA GLU A 354 -13.17 17.42 50.54
C GLU A 354 -14.06 18.44 51.26
N ASN A 355 -14.41 19.55 50.60
CA ASN A 355 -15.35 20.54 51.14
C ASN A 355 -16.73 19.94 51.44
N VAL A 356 -17.27 19.12 50.54
CA VAL A 356 -18.57 18.46 50.75
C VAL A 356 -18.49 17.49 51.93
N LYS A 357 -17.36 16.79 52.11
CA LYS A 357 -17.14 15.90 53.26
C LYS A 357 -17.10 16.67 54.57
N GLU A 358 -16.44 17.82 54.61
CA GLU A 358 -16.43 18.71 55.78
C GLU A 358 -17.86 19.18 56.12
N ILE A 359 -18.59 19.70 55.13
CA ILE A 359 -19.99 20.13 55.28
C ILE A 359 -20.87 18.98 55.78
N THR A 360 -20.66 17.78 55.25
CA THR A 360 -21.42 16.58 55.64
C THR A 360 -21.18 16.21 57.09
N ASN A 361 -19.95 16.34 57.60
CA ASN A 361 -19.66 16.09 59.01
C ASN A 361 -20.31 17.13 59.92
N VAL A 362 -20.22 18.42 59.55
CA VAL A 362 -20.87 19.51 60.31
C VAL A 362 -22.39 19.33 60.33
N LEU A 363 -23.00 18.93 59.21
CA LEU A 363 -24.43 18.65 59.13
C LEU A 363 -24.83 17.46 60.03
N ASP A 364 -24.01 16.41 60.10
CA ASP A 364 -24.27 15.25 60.97
C ASP A 364 -24.34 15.67 62.45
N ASP A 365 -23.37 16.49 62.89
CA ASP A 365 -23.35 17.05 64.25
C ASP A 365 -24.58 17.93 64.51
N HIS A 366 -24.98 18.76 63.54
CA HIS A 366 -26.16 19.62 63.65
C HIS A 366 -27.47 18.82 63.70
N ILE A 367 -27.59 17.71 62.98
CA ILE A 367 -28.78 16.84 63.00
C ILE A 367 -28.90 16.15 64.36
N VAL A 368 -27.78 15.64 64.90
CA VAL A 368 -27.77 15.05 66.25
C VAL A 368 -28.15 16.10 67.30
N LEU A 369 -27.59 17.31 67.21
CA LEU A 369 -27.95 18.42 68.10
C LEU A 369 -29.44 18.78 68.00
N ALA A 370 -29.98 18.87 66.78
CA ALA A 370 -31.41 19.15 66.56
C ALA A 370 -32.31 18.06 67.17
N GLY A 371 -31.94 16.79 67.02
CA GLY A 371 -32.65 15.67 67.64
C GLY A 371 -32.63 15.74 69.18
N ASN A 372 -31.49 16.07 69.77
CA ASN A 372 -31.35 16.23 71.22
C ASN A 372 -32.16 17.42 71.76
N LEU A 373 -32.10 18.57 71.09
CA LEU A 373 -32.88 19.77 71.45
C LEU A 373 -34.39 19.52 71.33
N ALA A 374 -34.81 18.77 70.30
CA ALA A 374 -36.20 18.37 70.15
C ALA A 374 -36.66 17.48 71.32
N GLN A 375 -35.83 16.51 71.74
CA GLN A 375 -36.13 15.68 72.91
C GLN A 375 -36.23 16.50 74.20
N GLU A 376 -35.24 17.36 74.46
CA GLU A 376 -35.23 18.22 75.65
C GLU A 376 -36.45 19.15 75.68
N SER A 377 -36.86 19.67 74.51
CA SER A 377 -38.06 20.49 74.39
C SER A 377 -39.34 19.71 74.68
N VAL A 378 -39.43 18.44 74.26
CA VAL A 378 -40.55 17.55 74.61
C VAL A 378 -40.61 17.34 76.12
N ASP A 379 -39.48 17.04 76.77
CA ASP A 379 -39.41 16.81 78.21
C ASP A 379 -39.84 18.07 78.99
N ASN A 380 -39.31 19.25 78.62
CA ASN A 380 -39.70 20.53 79.22
C ASN A 380 -41.20 20.85 79.04
N MET A 381 -41.77 20.53 77.88
CA MET A 381 -43.19 20.74 77.63
C MET A 381 -44.07 19.75 78.42
N GLN A 382 -43.61 18.52 78.65
CA GLN A 382 -44.31 17.57 79.52
C GLN A 382 -44.33 18.06 80.98
N ASP A 383 -43.21 18.59 81.47
CA ASP A 383 -43.15 19.21 82.80
C ASP A 383 -44.08 20.43 82.90
N MET A 384 -44.12 21.27 81.86
CA MET A 384 -45.06 22.38 81.77
C MET A 384 -46.52 21.89 81.80
N HIS A 385 -46.82 20.79 81.10
CA HIS A 385 -48.16 20.19 81.08
C HIS A 385 -48.58 19.70 82.48
N LEU A 386 -47.67 19.08 83.24
CA LEU A 386 -47.91 18.69 84.63
C LEU A 386 -48.17 19.90 85.53
N LEU A 387 -47.37 20.97 85.38
CA LEU A 387 -47.56 22.21 86.14
C LEU A 387 -48.91 22.85 85.84
N MET A 388 -49.31 22.91 84.57
CA MET A 388 -50.59 23.48 84.16
C MET A 388 -51.78 22.68 84.71
N ASN A 389 -51.69 21.35 84.76
CA ASN A 389 -52.71 20.53 85.44
C ASN A 389 -52.88 20.94 86.91
N LYS A 390 -51.76 21.09 87.62
CA LYS A 390 -51.76 21.52 89.03
C LYS A 390 -52.34 22.93 89.23
N VAL A 391 -52.07 23.85 88.30
CA VAL A 391 -52.70 25.19 88.30
C VAL A 391 -54.21 25.05 88.11
N GLY A 392 -54.66 24.19 87.20
CA GLY A 392 -56.09 23.92 86.98
C GLY A 392 -56.81 23.37 88.21
N GLU A 393 -56.18 22.43 88.93
CA GLU A 393 -56.68 21.93 90.22
C GLU A 393 -56.78 23.06 91.26
N THR A 394 -55.76 23.91 91.35
CA THR A 394 -55.72 25.05 92.29
C THR A 394 -56.83 26.06 91.99
N LEU A 395 -57.07 26.38 90.72
CA LEU A 395 -58.16 27.26 90.31
C LEU A 395 -59.53 26.66 90.66
N THR A 396 -59.69 25.35 90.48
CA THR A 396 -60.94 24.64 90.85
C THR A 396 -61.19 24.75 92.37
N GLN A 397 -60.15 24.53 93.19
CA GLN A 397 -60.24 24.70 94.64
C GLN A 397 -60.55 26.16 95.04
N LEU A 398 -60.02 27.13 94.31
CA LEU A 398 -60.31 28.55 94.56
C LEU A 398 -61.78 28.89 94.30
N VAL A 399 -62.38 28.37 93.23
CA VAL A 399 -63.82 28.53 92.95
C VAL A 399 -64.67 27.91 94.07
N GLU A 400 -64.29 26.74 94.56
CA GLU A 400 -64.98 26.10 95.70
C GLU A 400 -64.89 26.96 96.96
N LEU A 401 -63.72 27.51 97.28
CA LEU A 401 -63.52 28.41 98.44
C LEU A 401 -64.34 29.69 98.33
N ILE A 402 -64.42 30.30 97.14
CA ILE A 402 -65.25 31.50 96.91
C ILE A 402 -66.73 31.17 97.15
N ASN A 403 -67.21 30.03 96.63
CA ASN A 403 -68.59 29.59 96.84
C ASN A 403 -68.89 29.29 98.32
N GLU A 404 -67.93 28.74 99.06
CA GLU A 404 -68.06 28.53 100.51
C GLU A 404 -68.11 29.85 101.28
N ASN A 405 -67.27 30.82 100.92
CA ASN A 405 -67.25 32.15 101.53
C ASN A 405 -68.56 32.91 101.27
N ASN A 406 -69.09 32.90 100.03
CA ASN A 406 -70.38 33.50 99.71
C ASN A 406 -71.51 32.95 100.61
N LYS A 407 -71.52 31.64 100.90
CA LYS A 407 -72.49 31.04 101.84
C LYS A 407 -72.29 31.55 103.28
N LYS A 408 -71.05 31.70 103.73
CA LYS A 408 -70.73 32.23 105.07
C LYS A 408 -71.15 33.70 105.19
N GLU A 409 -70.90 34.50 104.17
CA GLU A 409 -71.30 35.91 104.11
C GLU A 409 -72.81 36.08 104.15
N GLN A 410 -73.57 35.29 103.38
CA GLN A 410 -75.04 35.26 103.46
C GLN A 410 -75.53 34.97 104.88
N ASN A 411 -74.91 34.03 105.59
CA ASN A 411 -75.26 33.76 107.00
C ASN A 411 -74.95 34.95 107.93
N VAL A 412 -73.87 35.69 107.67
CA VAL A 412 -73.54 36.91 108.44
C VAL A 412 -74.59 38.00 108.21
N VAL A 413 -75.03 38.21 106.97
CA VAL A 413 -76.11 39.17 106.64
C VAL A 413 -77.40 38.81 107.37
N VAL A 414 -77.80 37.52 107.36
CA VAL A 414 -78.98 37.04 108.11
C VAL A 414 -78.84 37.28 109.61
N ASN A 415 -77.65 37.06 110.19
CA ASN A 415 -77.40 37.35 111.60
C ASN A 415 -77.47 38.85 111.90
N MET A 416 -77.03 39.71 110.98
CA MET A 416 -77.16 41.16 111.10
C MET A 416 -78.63 41.60 111.05
N ASP A 417 -79.46 41.00 110.17
CA ASP A 417 -80.92 41.23 110.16
C ASP A 417 -81.56 40.89 111.52
N ASN A 418 -81.20 39.73 112.09
CA ASN A 418 -81.69 39.32 113.41
C ASN A 418 -81.24 40.28 114.53
N LEU A 419 -80.03 40.83 114.44
CA LEU A 419 -79.53 41.84 115.38
C LEU A 419 -80.27 43.17 115.24
N THR A 420 -80.55 43.63 114.01
CA THR A 420 -81.39 44.81 113.77
C THR A 420 -82.76 44.63 114.41
N GLN A 421 -83.43 43.50 114.18
CA GLN A 421 -84.74 43.20 114.79
C GLN A 421 -84.67 43.20 116.33
N SER A 422 -83.60 42.65 116.91
CA SER A 422 -83.40 42.64 118.35
C SER A 422 -83.20 44.05 118.92
N ALA A 423 -82.47 44.91 118.19
CA ALA A 423 -82.28 46.31 118.57
C ALA A 423 -83.59 47.12 118.49
N ASP A 424 -84.40 46.90 117.46
CA ASP A 424 -85.73 47.52 117.33
C ASP A 424 -86.65 47.13 118.49
N ASN A 425 -86.65 45.85 118.88
CA ASN A 425 -87.40 45.39 120.05
C ASN A 425 -86.91 46.06 121.35
N ILE A 426 -85.60 46.30 121.50
CA ILE A 426 -85.07 47.03 122.66
C ILE A 426 -85.57 48.47 122.66
N ILE A 427 -85.56 49.15 121.51
CA ILE A 427 -86.08 50.53 121.36
C ILE A 427 -87.57 50.59 121.74
N GLU A 428 -88.37 49.60 121.34
CA GLU A 428 -89.78 49.52 121.72
C GLU A 428 -89.95 49.39 123.24
N ILE A 429 -89.19 48.48 123.87
CA ILE A 429 -89.20 48.29 125.32
C ILE A 429 -88.77 49.56 126.05
N THR A 430 -87.66 50.19 125.65
CA THR A 430 -87.15 51.40 126.31
C THR A 430 -88.10 52.59 126.16
N ASN A 431 -88.80 52.70 125.03
CA ASN A 431 -89.87 53.69 124.85
C ASN A 431 -91.05 53.41 125.78
N SER A 432 -91.48 52.15 125.91
CA SER A 432 -92.53 51.78 126.86
C SER A 432 -92.13 52.08 128.32
N VAL A 433 -90.89 51.80 128.71
CA VAL A 433 -90.37 52.15 130.06
C VAL A 433 -90.27 53.66 130.22
N ARG A 434 -89.98 54.41 129.15
CA ARG A 434 -89.97 55.87 129.18
C ARG A 434 -91.36 56.43 129.42
N ASP A 435 -92.38 55.90 128.74
CA ASP A 435 -93.77 56.28 128.97
C ASP A 435 -94.17 56.02 130.43
N ILE A 436 -93.73 54.89 131.01
CA ILE A 436 -93.92 54.59 132.44
C ILE A 436 -93.18 55.61 133.32
N ALA A 437 -91.94 55.97 132.99
CA ALA A 437 -91.16 56.95 133.75
C ALA A 437 -91.81 58.34 133.68
N ASP A 438 -92.29 58.78 132.51
CA ASP A 438 -92.98 60.05 132.32
C ASP A 438 -94.32 60.06 133.08
N GLN A 439 -95.09 58.96 133.05
CA GLN A 439 -96.29 58.78 133.87
C GLN A 439 -95.96 58.80 135.37
N THR A 440 -94.87 58.16 135.79
CA THR A 440 -94.44 58.13 137.19
C THR A 440 -94.01 59.53 137.64
N ASN A 441 -93.34 60.30 136.78
CA ASN A 441 -92.98 61.68 137.05
C ASN A 441 -94.22 62.58 137.18
N LEU A 442 -95.23 62.39 136.33
CA LEU A 442 -96.51 63.10 136.44
C LEU A 442 -97.28 62.71 137.72
N LEU A 443 -97.30 61.43 138.08
CA LEU A 443 -97.90 60.95 139.34
C LEU A 443 -97.16 61.53 140.56
N ALA A 444 -95.83 61.54 140.52
CA ALA A 444 -94.99 62.14 141.56
C ALA A 444 -95.23 63.64 141.68
N LEU A 445 -95.34 64.36 140.57
CA LEU A 445 -95.68 65.78 140.56
C LEU A 445 -97.07 66.05 141.16
N ASN A 446 -98.08 65.26 140.77
CA ASN A 446 -99.43 65.35 141.34
C ASN A 446 -99.42 65.06 142.86
N ALA A 447 -98.64 64.06 143.29
CA ALA A 447 -98.48 63.73 144.70
C ALA A 447 -97.74 64.83 145.48
N ALA A 448 -96.72 65.47 144.90
CA ALA A 448 -95.99 66.58 145.50
C ALA A 448 -96.90 67.81 145.67
N VAL A 449 -97.75 68.10 144.68
CA VAL A 449 -98.77 69.17 144.75
C VAL A 449 -99.78 68.89 145.87
N GLU A 450 -100.29 67.66 145.97
CA GLU A 450 -101.29 67.32 147.00
C GLU A 450 -100.65 67.23 148.41
N ALA A 451 -99.39 66.81 148.51
CA ALA A 451 -98.63 66.86 149.75
C ALA A 451 -98.36 68.30 150.23
N ALA A 452 -98.07 69.23 149.30
CA ALA A 452 -97.98 70.66 149.62
C ALA A 452 -99.34 71.23 150.07
N ARG A 453 -100.45 70.74 149.48
CA ARG A 453 -101.83 71.13 149.82
C ARG A 453 -102.26 70.67 151.23
N ALA A 454 -101.71 69.56 151.72
CA ALA A 454 -101.94 69.04 153.08
C ALA A 454 -101.12 69.75 154.18
N GLY A 455 -100.27 70.72 153.84
CA GLY A 455 -99.51 71.52 154.81
C GLY A 455 -98.52 70.72 155.65
N GLU A 456 -98.45 70.97 156.97
CA GLU A 456 -97.52 70.30 157.90
C GLU A 456 -97.70 68.77 157.95
N HIS A 457 -98.92 68.26 157.74
CA HIS A 457 -99.21 66.81 157.73
C HIS A 457 -98.71 66.10 156.46
N GLY A 458 -98.47 66.83 155.36
CA GLY A 458 -98.02 66.29 154.08
C GLY A 458 -96.49 66.26 153.89
N ARG A 459 -95.71 66.78 154.84
CA ARG A 459 -94.25 66.97 154.72
C ARG A 459 -93.47 65.70 154.37
N GLY A 460 -93.79 64.57 155.01
CA GLY A 460 -93.15 63.29 154.73
C GLY A 460 -93.49 62.75 153.33
N PHE A 461 -94.73 62.95 152.88
CA PHE A 461 -95.18 62.57 151.54
C PHE A 461 -94.56 63.45 150.45
N ALA A 462 -94.37 64.75 150.70
CA ALA A 462 -93.72 65.66 149.76
C ALA A 462 -92.28 65.24 149.46
N VAL A 463 -91.51 64.83 150.48
CA VAL A 463 -90.13 64.35 150.30
C VAL A 463 -90.08 63.07 149.46
N VAL A 464 -91.00 62.12 149.71
CA VAL A 464 -91.08 60.88 148.91
C VAL A 464 -91.50 61.18 147.47
N ALA A 465 -92.47 62.07 147.26
CA ALA A 465 -92.92 62.46 145.93
C ALA A 465 -91.82 63.15 145.11
N ASP A 466 -91.07 64.08 145.72
CA ASP A 466 -89.91 64.72 145.07
C ASP A 466 -88.81 63.70 144.72
N GLU A 467 -88.55 62.72 145.60
CA GLU A 467 -87.54 61.68 145.34
C GLU A 467 -87.98 60.72 144.23
N VAL A 468 -89.27 60.35 144.19
CA VAL A 468 -89.85 59.55 143.10
C VAL A 468 -89.80 60.32 141.77
N GLY A 469 -90.10 61.63 141.77
CA GLY A 469 -90.00 62.48 140.58
C GLY A 469 -88.57 62.59 140.05
N LYS A 470 -87.59 62.80 140.94
CA LYS A 470 -86.16 62.78 140.58
C LYS A 470 -85.72 61.43 140.01
N LEU A 471 -86.19 60.33 140.59
CA LEU A 471 -85.87 58.98 140.10
C LEU A 471 -86.48 58.73 138.72
N ALA A 472 -87.71 59.20 138.49
CA ALA A 472 -88.37 59.14 137.19
C ALA A 472 -87.65 59.98 136.12
N ASP A 473 -87.26 61.22 136.42
CA ASP A 473 -86.46 62.08 135.52
C ASP A 473 -85.09 61.45 135.20
N LYS A 474 -84.41 60.90 136.22
CA LYS A 474 -83.14 60.17 136.04
C LYS A 474 -83.32 58.93 135.17
N THR A 475 -84.44 58.22 135.32
CA THR A 475 -84.80 57.06 134.49
C THR A 475 -85.04 57.48 133.04
N GLY A 476 -85.80 58.55 132.79
CA GLY A 476 -86.03 59.10 131.45
C GLY A 476 -84.73 59.52 130.74
N LYS A 477 -83.82 60.20 131.44
CA LYS A 477 -82.48 60.55 130.93
C LYS A 477 -81.62 59.33 130.62
N SER A 478 -81.69 58.30 131.44
CA SER A 478 -80.96 57.04 131.22
C SER A 478 -81.49 56.29 129.98
N LEU A 479 -82.82 56.25 129.81
CA LEU A 479 -83.46 55.65 128.64
C LEU A 479 -83.15 56.38 127.34
N LEU A 480 -83.07 57.72 127.37
CA LEU A 480 -82.57 58.52 126.24
C LEU A 480 -81.15 58.11 125.83
N THR A 481 -80.27 57.88 126.80
CA THR A 481 -78.89 57.44 126.56
C THR A 481 -78.85 56.01 126.00
N ILE A 482 -79.71 55.11 126.51
CA ILE A 482 -79.86 53.75 125.97
C ILE A 482 -80.34 53.80 124.52
N ASN A 483 -81.39 54.57 124.21
CA ASN A 483 -81.90 54.73 122.84
C ASN A 483 -80.82 55.28 121.90
N ALA A 484 -80.06 56.29 122.31
CA ALA A 484 -78.94 56.81 121.52
C ALA A 484 -77.87 55.74 121.25
N THR A 485 -77.57 54.90 122.25
CA THR A 485 -76.61 53.79 122.12
C THR A 485 -77.13 52.70 121.18
N VAL A 486 -78.40 52.30 121.32
CA VAL A 486 -79.02 51.28 120.46
C VAL A 486 -79.13 51.78 119.02
N ASN A 487 -79.50 53.04 118.79
CA ASN A 487 -79.48 53.65 117.46
C ASN A 487 -78.08 53.66 116.84
N THR A 488 -77.03 53.88 117.65
CA THR A 488 -75.64 53.77 117.18
C THR A 488 -75.30 52.33 116.78
N ILE A 489 -75.77 51.33 117.54
CA ILE A 489 -75.60 49.91 117.20
C ILE A 489 -76.33 49.57 115.88
N VAL A 490 -77.56 50.04 115.70
CA VAL A 490 -78.32 49.84 114.44
C VAL A 490 -77.58 50.45 113.26
N GLN A 491 -77.05 51.67 113.40
CA GLN A 491 -76.24 52.29 112.36
C GLN A 491 -75.01 51.44 112.02
N GLN A 492 -74.26 50.97 113.04
CA GLN A 492 -73.10 50.09 112.82
C GLN A 492 -73.47 48.76 112.14
N ILE A 493 -74.63 48.19 112.44
CA ILE A 493 -75.12 46.98 111.77
C ILE A 493 -75.42 47.27 110.29
N ASN A 494 -76.06 48.39 109.96
CA ASN A 494 -76.35 48.77 108.58
C ASN A 494 -75.08 49.09 107.77
N ASP A 495 -74.10 49.77 108.39
CA ASP A 495 -72.80 50.02 107.80
C ASP A 495 -72.09 48.68 107.48
N ASN A 496 -72.12 47.72 108.43
CA ASN A 496 -71.56 46.39 108.22
C ASN A 496 -72.29 45.58 107.13
N LYS A 497 -73.61 45.69 106.99
CA LYS A 497 -74.36 45.09 105.87
C LYS A 497 -73.90 45.64 104.53
N SER A 498 -73.76 46.97 104.44
CA SER A 498 -73.26 47.63 103.22
C SER A 498 -71.84 47.16 102.85
N LEU A 499 -70.98 46.94 103.86
CA LEU A 499 -69.67 46.32 103.65
C LEU A 499 -69.77 44.87 103.16
N MET A 500 -70.72 44.07 103.68
CA MET A 500 -70.94 42.70 103.21
C MET A 500 -71.44 42.64 101.76
N ASP A 501 -72.25 43.59 101.31
CA ASP A 501 -72.68 43.67 99.91
C ASP A 501 -71.49 43.95 98.98
N LEU A 502 -70.58 44.85 99.39
CA LEU A 502 -69.35 45.13 98.65
C LEU A 502 -68.41 43.91 98.58
N ILE A 503 -68.33 43.13 99.68
CA ILE A 503 -67.55 41.89 99.71
C ILE A 503 -68.16 40.85 98.76
N ASN A 504 -69.49 40.66 98.78
CA ASN A 504 -70.18 39.74 97.87
C ASN A 504 -69.94 40.10 96.40
N GLN A 505 -70.04 41.39 96.04
CA GLN A 505 -69.73 41.85 94.68
C GLN A 505 -68.27 41.53 94.31
N SER A 506 -67.33 41.81 95.20
CA SER A 506 -65.90 41.53 94.98
C SER A 506 -65.62 40.03 94.82
N MET A 507 -66.33 39.17 95.57
CA MET A 507 -66.23 37.72 95.45
C MET A 507 -66.81 37.21 94.13
N GLN A 508 -67.93 37.78 93.66
CA GLN A 508 -68.49 37.45 92.35
C GLN A 508 -67.55 37.83 91.21
N GLU A 509 -66.98 39.04 91.24
CA GLU A 509 -65.96 39.45 90.26
C GLU A 509 -64.72 38.55 90.29
N THR A 510 -64.30 38.11 91.48
CA THR A 510 -63.18 37.18 91.64
C THR A 510 -63.50 35.80 91.06
N SER A 511 -64.74 35.31 91.25
CA SER A 511 -65.22 34.05 90.66
C SER A 511 -65.22 34.12 89.13
N GLU A 512 -65.76 35.19 88.55
CA GLU A 512 -65.78 35.41 87.09
C GLU A 512 -64.36 35.44 86.51
N LYS A 513 -63.43 36.17 87.14
CA LYS A 513 -62.02 36.20 86.72
C LYS A 513 -61.36 34.82 86.83
N THR A 514 -61.65 34.06 87.88
CA THR A 514 -61.11 32.72 88.08
C THR A 514 -61.61 31.74 87.00
N ASN A 515 -62.90 31.80 86.64
CA ASN A 515 -63.46 31.01 85.55
C ASN A 515 -62.84 31.38 84.18
N ASN A 516 -62.64 32.66 83.90
CA ASN A 516 -61.95 33.10 82.69
C ASN A 516 -60.51 32.56 82.61
N LEU A 517 -59.76 32.64 83.72
CA LEU A 517 -58.41 32.06 83.82
C LEU A 517 -58.41 30.55 83.58
N GLN A 518 -59.42 29.84 84.09
CA GLN A 518 -59.55 28.40 83.84
C GLN A 518 -59.74 28.08 82.35
N GLN A 519 -60.55 28.88 81.64
CA GLN A 519 -60.74 28.71 80.20
C GLN A 519 -59.46 29.04 79.39
N GLU A 520 -58.74 30.09 79.77
CA GLU A 520 -57.44 30.42 79.17
C GLU A 520 -56.39 29.33 79.41
N LEU A 521 -56.41 28.70 80.59
CA LEU A 521 -55.55 27.57 80.92
C LEU A 521 -55.84 26.37 80.01
N ILE A 522 -57.11 25.99 79.83
CA ILE A 522 -57.51 24.88 78.95
C ILE A 522 -57.03 25.13 77.51
N ASN A 523 -57.25 26.34 76.98
CA ASN A 523 -56.79 26.72 75.65
C ASN A 523 -55.25 26.65 75.53
N SER A 524 -54.53 27.04 76.59
CA SER A 524 -53.07 27.00 76.63
C SER A 524 -52.54 25.57 76.67
N MET A 525 -53.22 24.65 77.38
CA MET A 525 -52.87 23.23 77.41
C MET A 525 -53.07 22.57 76.04
N GLN A 526 -54.13 22.90 75.30
CA GLN A 526 -54.34 22.39 73.94
C GLN A 526 -53.22 22.83 72.98
N LYS A 527 -52.77 24.09 73.10
CA LYS A 527 -51.63 24.60 72.33
C LYS A 527 -50.32 23.92 72.70
N LEU A 528 -50.12 23.63 73.98
CA LEU A 528 -48.96 22.90 74.48
C LEU A 528 -48.92 21.48 73.91
N GLU A 529 -50.04 20.77 73.93
CA GLU A 529 -50.16 19.41 73.36
C GLU A 529 -49.84 19.40 71.85
N SER A 530 -50.37 20.37 71.10
CA SER A 530 -50.05 20.53 69.69
C SER A 530 -48.54 20.79 69.46
N SER A 531 -47.91 21.52 70.39
CA SER A 531 -46.47 21.84 70.34
C SER A 531 -45.61 20.61 70.66
N ILE A 532 -46.04 19.77 71.60
CA ILE A 532 -45.41 18.47 71.90
C ILE A 532 -45.44 17.58 70.65
N GLN A 533 -46.60 17.42 70.02
CA GLN A 533 -46.74 16.62 68.79
C GLN A 533 -45.86 17.16 67.66
N SER A 534 -45.84 18.48 67.44
CA SER A 534 -45.01 19.11 66.40
C SER A 534 -43.51 18.88 66.64
N THR A 535 -43.08 18.95 67.89
CA THR A 535 -41.67 18.75 68.28
C THR A 535 -41.27 17.28 68.18
N GLN A 536 -42.18 16.36 68.49
CA GLN A 536 -41.97 14.93 68.29
C GLN A 536 -41.76 14.59 66.81
N ILE A 537 -42.58 15.17 65.92
CA ILE A 537 -42.38 15.04 64.47
C ILE A 537 -41.00 15.57 64.05
N MET A 538 -40.54 16.69 64.64
CA MET A 538 -39.21 17.24 64.37
C MET A 538 -38.08 16.28 64.79
N LYS A 539 -38.23 15.60 65.92
CA LYS A 539 -37.30 14.54 66.36
C LYS A 539 -37.27 13.37 65.37
N ASP A 540 -38.43 12.88 64.95
CA ASP A 540 -38.53 11.78 63.99
C ASP A 540 -37.90 12.17 62.64
N LYS A 541 -38.14 13.41 62.19
CA LYS A 541 -37.52 13.95 60.97
C LYS A 541 -36.01 14.10 61.10
N SER A 542 -35.49 14.47 62.26
CA SER A 542 -34.04 14.52 62.49
C SER A 542 -33.41 13.12 62.32
N THR A 543 -34.09 12.07 62.81
CA THR A 543 -33.66 10.68 62.63
C THR A 543 -33.69 10.27 61.15
N GLU A 544 -34.76 10.61 60.41
CA GLU A 544 -34.85 10.34 58.97
C GLU A 544 -33.73 11.03 58.18
N VAL A 545 -33.40 12.29 58.52
CA VAL A 545 -32.29 13.00 57.88
C VAL A 545 -30.95 12.32 58.19
N GLN A 546 -30.76 11.81 59.41
CA GLN A 546 -29.55 11.07 59.78
C GLN A 546 -29.34 9.81 58.91
N GLU A 547 -30.40 9.05 58.62
CA GLU A 547 -30.33 7.92 57.68
C GLU A 547 -29.91 8.37 56.27
N LYS A 548 -30.43 9.49 55.79
CA LYS A 548 -30.05 10.06 54.48
C LYS A 548 -28.61 10.55 54.47
N MET A 549 -28.06 11.02 55.59
CA MET A 549 -26.65 11.40 55.69
C MET A 549 -25.71 10.22 55.50
N VAL A 550 -26.10 9.01 55.94
CA VAL A 550 -25.32 7.78 55.67
C VAL A 550 -25.25 7.49 54.17
N VAL A 551 -26.36 7.63 53.46
CA VAL A 551 -26.41 7.45 52.00
C VAL A 551 -25.60 8.53 51.27
N LEU A 552 -25.66 9.77 51.77
CA LEU A 552 -24.86 10.88 51.24
C LEU A 552 -23.36 10.61 51.38
N ARG A 553 -22.89 10.14 52.55
CA ARG A 553 -21.49 9.73 52.76
C ARG A 553 -21.03 8.68 51.74
N SER A 554 -21.83 7.63 51.51
CA SER A 554 -21.52 6.62 50.50
C SER A 554 -21.45 7.20 49.08
N SER A 555 -22.30 8.18 48.78
CA SER A 555 -22.30 8.86 47.48
C SER A 555 -21.04 9.71 47.29
N ILE A 556 -20.58 10.41 48.33
CA ILE A 556 -19.32 11.17 48.34
C ILE A 556 -18.13 10.24 48.06
N ASP A 557 -18.08 9.07 48.71
CA ASP A 557 -17.00 8.10 48.48
C ASP A 557 -16.97 7.59 47.03
N LYS A 558 -18.15 7.32 46.43
CA LYS A 558 -18.25 6.94 45.01
C LYS A 558 -17.79 8.04 44.06
N VAL A 559 -18.13 9.30 44.35
CA VAL A 559 -17.68 10.45 43.55
C VAL A 559 -16.17 10.61 43.65
N ASN A 560 -15.58 10.36 44.82
CA ASN A 560 -14.13 10.36 45.03
C ASN A 560 -13.40 9.26 44.24
N GLU A 561 -13.97 8.05 44.22
CA GLU A 561 -13.43 6.95 43.40
C GLU A 561 -13.46 7.30 41.90
N LEU A 562 -14.57 7.87 41.41
CA LEU A 562 -14.71 8.33 40.03
C LEU A 562 -13.71 9.45 39.68
N ALA A 563 -13.50 10.41 40.57
CA ALA A 563 -12.54 11.49 40.35
C ALA A 563 -11.11 10.93 40.19
N ASN A 564 -10.72 9.95 41.00
CA ASN A 564 -9.43 9.26 40.89
C ASN A 564 -9.32 8.42 39.60
N LEU A 565 -10.40 7.76 39.18
CA LEU A 565 -10.45 7.03 37.91
C LEU A 565 -10.23 7.99 36.72
N ILE A 566 -10.87 9.16 36.72
CA ILE A 566 -10.70 10.20 35.68
C ILE A 566 -9.24 10.67 35.62
N LYS A 567 -8.59 10.84 36.77
CA LYS A 567 -7.16 11.19 36.82
C LYS A 567 -6.28 10.12 36.16
N GLY A 568 -6.54 8.84 36.46
CA GLY A 568 -5.85 7.72 35.82
C GLY A 568 -6.05 7.70 34.29
N LEU A 569 -7.30 7.85 33.83
CA LEU A 569 -7.64 7.91 32.41
C LEU A 569 -6.98 9.08 31.69
N SER A 570 -6.89 10.25 32.32
CA SER A 570 -6.16 11.40 31.78
C SER A 570 -4.69 11.05 31.51
N CYS A 571 -4.02 10.41 32.47
CA CYS A 571 -2.62 10.00 32.32
C CYS A 571 -2.45 8.99 31.16
N GLU A 572 -3.37 8.05 31.01
CA GLU A 572 -3.37 7.10 29.88
C GLU A 572 -3.58 7.79 28.53
N ILE A 573 -4.55 8.71 28.43
CA ILE A 573 -4.81 9.47 27.21
C ILE A 573 -3.57 10.29 26.83
N ASN A 574 -2.90 10.90 27.80
CA ASN A 574 -1.68 11.69 27.55
C ASN A 574 -0.57 10.81 26.96
N ASN A 575 -0.31 9.64 27.55
CA ASN A 575 0.68 8.68 27.06
C ASN A 575 0.34 8.15 25.65
N VAL A 576 -0.92 7.79 25.41
CA VAL A 576 -1.38 7.36 24.07
C VAL A 576 -1.20 8.48 23.05
N SER A 577 -1.57 9.71 23.40
CA SER A 577 -1.43 10.89 22.54
C SER A 577 0.03 11.16 22.17
N GLU A 578 0.95 11.05 23.14
CA GLU A 578 2.38 11.20 22.88
C GLU A 578 2.93 10.12 21.93
N ASN A 579 2.48 8.88 22.08
CA ASN A 579 2.87 7.79 21.19
C ASN A 579 2.34 8.01 19.76
N VAL A 580 1.08 8.41 19.60
CA VAL A 580 0.48 8.69 18.29
C VAL A 580 1.16 9.91 17.64
N LEU A 581 1.44 10.97 18.41
CA LEU A 581 2.14 12.16 17.93
C LEU A 581 3.54 11.82 17.40
N ASN A 582 4.30 11.03 18.16
CA ASN A 582 5.61 10.53 17.73
C ASN A 582 5.52 9.64 16.48
N GLY A 583 4.52 8.77 16.40
CA GLY A 583 4.26 7.91 15.25
C GLY A 583 3.90 8.72 13.98
N ALA A 584 2.98 9.67 14.12
CA ALA A 584 2.55 10.58 13.06
C ALA A 584 3.71 11.43 12.53
N SER A 585 4.54 11.98 13.42
CA SER A 585 5.73 12.77 13.04
C SER A 585 6.75 11.93 12.27
N LYS A 586 7.05 10.70 12.74
CA LYS A 586 7.93 9.77 12.04
C LYS A 586 7.38 9.36 10.66
N LEU A 587 6.08 9.08 10.58
CA LEU A 587 5.41 8.70 9.34
C LEU A 587 5.45 9.86 8.34
N SER A 588 5.04 11.06 8.75
CA SER A 588 5.08 12.27 7.91
C SER A 588 6.50 12.56 7.40
N LYS A 589 7.51 12.47 8.26
CA LYS A 589 8.92 12.64 7.85
C LYS A 589 9.37 11.60 6.83
N LYS A 590 8.95 10.34 6.98
CA LYS A 590 9.30 9.26 6.05
C LYS A 590 8.57 9.39 4.71
N LEU A 591 7.31 9.79 4.74
CA LEU A 591 6.48 9.96 3.54
C LEU A 591 6.85 11.19 2.72
N ASN A 592 7.31 12.27 3.36
CA ASN A 592 7.81 13.45 2.64
C ASN A 592 9.01 13.16 1.73
N ASN A 593 9.74 12.06 1.95
CA ASN A 593 10.84 11.65 1.07
C ASN A 593 10.36 11.10 -0.29
N PHE A 594 9.08 10.72 -0.43
CA PHE A 594 8.51 10.13 -1.66
C PHE A 594 7.90 11.18 -2.62
N LYS A 595 7.95 12.46 -2.26
CA LYS A 595 7.46 13.56 -3.10
C LYS A 595 8.28 13.72 -4.39
#